data_AF-A0A6P0PGF0-F1
#
_entry.id   AF-A0A6P0PGF0-F1
#
_cell.length_a   1.000
_cell.length_b   1.000
_cell.length_c   1.000
_cell.angle_alpha   90.00
_cell.angle_beta   90.00
_cell.angle_gamma   90.00
#
_symmetry.space_group_name_H-M   'P 1'
#
loop_
_entity.id
_entity.type
_entity.pdbx_description
1 polymer ?
#
loop_
_entity_poly.entity_id
_entity_poly.type
_entity_poly.pdbx_seq_one_letter_code
_entity_poly.pdbx_strand_id
1 'polypeptide(L)' 'MNPIELEWKHLKKDELSGQMFDDELDLAYAVIDGIQARGEKGNYRTERFKFYSNQTA' A
#
# COMPACT_ATOMS: atom_id res chain seq x y z
N MET A 1 19.57 -6.18 1.61
CA MET A 1 18.44 -5.59 0.87
C MET A 1 17.18 -5.85 1.67
N ASN A 2 16.34 -4.84 1.89
CA ASN A 2 15.13 -4.99 2.71
C ASN A 2 14.02 -5.64 1.86
N PRO A 3 13.41 -6.78 2.27
CA PRO A 3 12.38 -7.47 1.50
C PRO A 3 11.21 -6.56 1.05
N ILE A 4 10.92 -5.50 1.80
CA ILE A 4 9.86 -4.55 1.46
C ILE A 4 10.10 -3.82 0.14
N GLU A 5 11.35 -3.67 -0.29
CA GLU A 5 11.71 -2.98 -1.54
C GLU A 5 11.13 -3.69 -2.76
N LEU A 6 11.09 -5.03 -2.74
CA LEU A 6 10.52 -5.81 -3.81
C LEU A 6 8.99 -5.63 -3.86
N GLU A 7 8.34 -5.63 -2.71
CA GLU A 7 6.89 -5.39 -2.60
C GLU A 7 6.49 -4.02 -3.15
N TRP A 8 7.28 -2.98 -2.87
CA TRP A 8 7.09 -1.64 -3.43
C TRP A 8 7.30 -1.58 -4.94
N LYS A 9 8.25 -2.36 -5.47
CA LYS A 9 8.47 -2.45 -6.92
C LYS A 9 7.25 -3.06 -7.61
N HIS A 10 6.69 -4.13 -7.04
CA HIS A 10 5.44 -4.71 -7.53
C HIS A 10 4.29 -3.71 -7.42
N LEU A 11 4.15 -3.04 -6.28
CA LEU A 11 3.04 -2.08 -6.04
C LEU A 11 2.98 -0.99 -7.10
N LYS A 12 4.15 -0.42 -7.43
CA LYS A 12 4.24 0.64 -8.44
C LYS A 12 3.94 0.14 -9.85
N LYS A 13 4.35 -1.09 -10.16
CA LYS A 13 4.24 -1.65 -11.51
C LYS A 13 2.85 -2.22 -11.78
N ASP A 14 2.34 -3.03 -10.86
CA ASP A 14 1.21 -3.91 -11.09
C ASP A 14 -0.10 -3.25 -10.60
N GLU A 15 -0.06 -2.51 -9.49
CA GLU A 15 -1.24 -1.86 -8.91
C GLU A 15 -1.37 -0.40 -9.33
N LEU A 16 -0.33 0.43 -9.18
CA LEU A 16 -0.40 1.85 -9.55
C LEU A 16 -0.24 2.09 -11.06
N SER A 17 0.37 1.14 -11.78
CA SER A 17 0.41 1.07 -13.25
C SER A 17 0.78 2.37 -13.99
N GLY A 18 1.61 3.23 -13.39
CA GLY A 18 2.02 4.51 -13.99
C GLY A 18 0.93 5.59 -14.03
N GLN A 19 -0.12 5.45 -13.22
CA GLN A 19 -1.13 6.49 -13.01
C GLN A 19 -0.48 7.77 -12.46
N MET A 20 -0.94 8.92 -12.97
CA MET A 20 -0.62 10.22 -12.39
C MET A 20 -1.66 10.59 -11.33
N PHE A 21 -1.21 11.25 -10.26
CA PHE A 21 -2.04 11.65 -9.13
C PHE A 21 -1.98 13.17 -8.99
N ASP A 22 -3.13 13.77 -8.70
CA ASP A 22 -3.24 15.24 -8.60
C ASP A 22 -2.58 15.76 -7.32
N ASP A 23 -2.63 14.98 -6.23
CA ASP A 23 -2.03 15.30 -4.94
C ASP A 23 -1.63 14.05 -4.13
N GLU A 24 -1.07 14.29 -2.94
CA GLU A 24 -0.64 13.22 -2.03
C GLU A 24 -1.82 12.40 -1.46
N LEU A 25 -2.99 13.01 -1.32
CA LEU A 25 -4.18 12.32 -0.81
C LEU A 25 -4.70 11.32 -1.83
N ASP A 26 -4.76 11.71 -3.10
CA ASP A 26 -5.11 10.85 -4.23
C ASP A 26 -4.13 9.67 -4.35
N LEU A 27 -2.82 9.95 -4.29
CA LEU A 27 -1.79 8.90 -4.25
C LEU A 27 -1.99 7.93 -3.05
N ALA A 28 -2.29 8.46 -1.86
CA ALA A 28 -2.48 7.64 -0.67
C ALA A 28 -3.68 6.70 -0.81
N TYR A 29 -4.79 7.16 -1.38
CA TYR A 29 -5.94 6.32 -1.67
C TYR A 29 -5.63 5.25 -2.70
N ALA A 30 -4.97 5.60 -3.81
CA ALA A 30 -4.57 4.63 -4.82
C ALA A 30 -3.64 3.53 -4.28
N VAL A 31 -2.73 3.89 -3.35
CA VAL A 31 -1.88 2.91 -2.66
C VAL A 31 -2.70 1.97 -1.78
N ILE A 32 -3.67 2.49 -1.03
CA ILE A 32 -4.56 1.70 -0.17
C ILE A 32 -5.37 0.72 -1.02
N ASP A 33 -5.98 1.20 -2.11
CA ASP A 33 -6.80 0.41 -3.01
C ASP A 33 -5.97 -0.67 -3.72
N GLY A 34 -4.75 -0.34 -4.17
CA GLY A 34 -3.83 -1.30 -4.76
C GLY A 34 -3.48 -2.44 -3.80
N ILE A 35 -3.17 -2.12 -2.54
CA ILE A 35 -2.88 -3.13 -1.52
C ILE A 35 -4.11 -4.01 -1.26
N GLN A 36 -5.31 -3.43 -1.18
CA GLN A 36 -6.55 -4.18 -0.97
C GLN A 36 -6.83 -5.12 -2.16
N ALA A 37 -6.75 -4.63 -3.40
CA ALA A 37 -6.96 -5.42 -4.60
C ALA A 37 -5.96 -6.59 -4.71
N ARG A 38 -4.69 -6.36 -4.35
CA ARG A 38 -3.68 -7.43 -4.26
C ARG A 38 -4.09 -8.50 -3.25
N GLY A 39 -4.58 -8.09 -2.07
CA GLY A 39 -5.07 -9.00 -1.03
C GLY A 39 -6.24 -9.86 -1.50
N GLU A 40 -7.25 -9.22 -2.10
CA GLU A 40 -8.43 -9.90 -2.65
C GLU A 40 -8.03 -10.94 -3.71
N LYS A 41 -7.13 -10.57 -4.63
CA LYS A 41 -6.57 -11.49 -5.63
C LYS A 41 -5.78 -12.65 -5.01
N GLY A 42 -5.07 -12.38 -3.90
CA GLY A 42 -4.30 -13.36 -3.15
C GLY A 42 -5.11 -14.19 -2.14
N ASN A 43 -6.42 -13.96 -2.03
CA ASN A 43 -7.30 -14.58 -1.04
C ASN A 43 -6.85 -14.34 0.42
N TYR A 44 -6.35 -13.14 0.73
CA TYR A 44 -6.03 -12.70 2.08
C TYR A 44 -6.54 -11.29 2.35
N ARG A 45 -6.78 -10.97 3.63
CA ARG A 45 -7.24 -9.64 4.04
C ARG A 45 -6.06 -8.75 4.39
N THR A 46 -6.16 -7.49 4.01
CA THR A 46 -5.19 -6.45 4.37
C THR A 46 -5.83 -5.51 5.39
N GLU A 47 -5.08 -5.15 6.42
CA GLU A 47 -5.55 -4.24 7.47
C GLU A 47 -4.65 -3.02 7.55
N ARG A 48 -5.26 -1.85 7.74
CA ARG A 48 -4.52 -0.61 7.94
C ARG A 48 -4.05 -0.53 9.39
N PHE A 49 -2.74 -0.65 9.59
CA PHE A 49 -2.13 -0.40 10.90
C PHE A 49 -1.99 1.10 11.16
N LYS A 50 -2.40 1.54 12.34
CA LYS A 50 -2.22 2.92 12.81
C LYS A 50 -1.22 2.91 13.96
N PHE A 51 -0.13 3.66 13.83
CA PHE A 51 0.76 3.91 14.94
C PHE A 51 0.04 4.83 15.93
N TYR A 52 -0.31 4.32 17.10
CA TYR A 52 -0.78 5.14 18.19
C TYR A 52 0.44 5.83 18.81
N SER A 53 0.48 7.15 18.78
CA SER A 53 1.48 7.90 19.54
C SER A 53 1.22 7.67 21.03
N ASN A 54 2.11 6.91 21.67
CA ASN A 54 2.18 6.59 23.10
C ASN A 54 1.33 5.40 23.57
N GLN A 55 1.80 4.18 23.33
CA GLN A 55 1.80 3.17 24.40
C GLN A 55 3.24 3.07 24.89
N THR A 56 3.57 3.82 25.95
CA THR A 56 4.73 3.52 26.79
C THR A 56 4.61 2.08 27.27
N ALA A 57 5.67 1.29 27.02
CA ALA A 57 5.81 -0.09 27.48
C ALA A 57 5.70 -0.20 29.00
#